data_AF-A0A382B5C5-F1
#
_entry.id   AF-A0A382B5C5-F1
#
_cell.length_a   1.000
_cell.length_b   1.000
_cell.length_c   1.000
_cell.angle_alpha   90.00
_cell.angle_beta   90.00
_cell.angle_gamma   90.00
#
_symmetry.space_group_name_H-M   'P 1'
#
loop_
_entity.id
_entity.type
_entity.pdbx_description
1 polymer ?
#
loop_
_entity_poly.entity_id
_entity_poly.type
_entity_poly.pdbx_seq_one_letter_code
_entity_poly.pdbx_strand_id
1 'polypeptide(L)' 'MIAKIMDVPESDINDQSGPETIANWTSFNSYVLLYQLETEFHVKFTIDEAMDVQIVADIKRHLNNHGVNLNE' A
#
# COMPACT_ATOMS: atom_id res chain seq x y z
N MET A 1 -1.04 -1.50 9.14
CA MET A 1 -0.78 -2.60 8.18
C MET A 1 0.55 -2.43 7.45
N ILE A 2 0.75 -1.35 6.68
CA ILE A 2 1.96 -1.16 5.83
C ILE A 2 3.26 -1.30 6.63
N ALA A 3 3.41 -0.57 7.74
CA ALA A 3 4.59 -0.63 8.60
C ALA A 3 4.93 -2.06 9.08
N LYS A 4 3.91 -2.87 9.37
CA LYS A 4 4.08 -4.27 9.80
C LYS A 4 4.62 -5.16 8.69
N ILE A 5 4.14 -5.02 7.45
CA ILE A 5 4.64 -5.79 6.31
C ILE A 5 6.06 -5.37 5.96
N MET A 6 6.33 -4.08 6.07
CA MET A 6 7.64 -3.51 5.78
C MET A 6 8.64 -3.69 6.93
N ASP A 7 8.21 -4.23 8.07
CA ASP A 7 9.04 -4.43 9.27
C ASP A 7 9.79 -3.15 9.71
N VAL A 8 9.05 -2.04 9.76
CA VAL A 8 9.54 -0.73 10.21
C VAL A 8 8.58 -0.10 11.23
N PRO A 9 9.06 0.85 12.05
CA PRO A 9 8.18 1.65 12.91
C PRO A 9 7.10 2.39 12.12
N GLU A 10 5.91 2.55 12.70
CA GLU A 10 4.83 3.36 12.09
C GLU A 10 5.23 4.82 11.89
N SER A 11 6.14 5.35 12.73
CA SER A 11 6.72 6.69 12.59
C SER A 11 7.51 6.89 11.30
N ASP A 12 7.97 5.80 10.68
CA ASP A 12 8.85 5.83 9.52
C ASP A 12 8.06 5.69 8.21
N ILE A 13 6.74 5.50 8.32
CA ILE A 13 5.81 5.46 7.20
C ILE A 13 5.02 6.77 7.11
N ASN A 14 5.04 7.36 5.93
CA ASN A 14 4.20 8.50 5.57
C ASN A 14 3.73 8.36 4.12
N ASP A 15 2.98 9.34 3.62
CA ASP A 15 2.38 9.30 2.30
C ASP A 15 3.40 9.22 1.14
N GLN A 16 4.65 9.63 1.38
CA GLN A 16 5.74 9.57 0.41
C GLN A 16 6.63 8.31 0.57
N SER A 17 6.33 7.44 1.55
CA SER A 17 7.08 6.20 1.74
C SER A 17 6.81 5.22 0.61
N GLY A 18 7.85 4.52 0.14
CA GLY A 18 7.81 3.58 -0.97
C GLY A 18 9.13 2.81 -1.13
N PRO A 19 9.35 2.12 -2.27
CA PRO A 19 10.57 1.35 -2.53
C PRO A 19 11.89 2.12 -2.37
N GLU A 20 11.89 3.42 -2.67
CA GLU A 20 13.09 4.25 -2.58
C GLU A 20 13.46 4.63 -1.14
N THR A 21 12.50 4.61 -0.22
CA THR A 21 12.69 5.07 1.18
C THR A 21 12.67 3.93 2.18
N ILE A 22 12.03 2.80 1.85
CA ILE A 22 11.87 1.65 2.74
C ILE A 22 12.56 0.43 2.13
N ALA A 23 13.68 0.01 2.74
CA ALA A 23 14.53 -1.08 2.22
C ALA A 23 13.78 -2.41 2.02
N ASN A 24 12.83 -2.71 2.90
CA ASN A 24 12.03 -3.93 2.84
C ASN A 24 10.87 -3.85 1.84
N TRP A 25 10.66 -2.72 1.18
CA TRP A 25 9.61 -2.56 0.16
C TRP A 25 10.09 -3.15 -1.17
N THR A 26 10.24 -4.47 -1.18
CA THR A 26 10.59 -5.29 -2.34
C THR A 26 9.34 -5.64 -3.15
N SER A 27 9.52 -6.13 -4.38
CA SER A 27 8.39 -6.61 -5.20
C SER A 27 7.55 -7.68 -4.52
N PHE A 28 8.17 -8.53 -3.68
CA PHE A 28 7.45 -9.53 -2.90
C PHE A 28 6.59 -8.88 -1.81
N ASN A 29 7.13 -7.94 -1.04
CA ASN A 29 6.38 -7.25 0.01
C ASN A 29 5.32 -6.30 -0.57
N SER A 30 5.53 -5.73 -1.77
CA SER A 30 4.48 -5.03 -2.52
C SER A 30 3.31 -5.97 -2.84
N TYR A 31 3.58 -7.19 -3.31
CA TYR A 31 2.55 -8.18 -3.58
C TYR A 31 1.79 -8.58 -2.30
N VAL A 32 2.50 -8.87 -1.21
CA VAL A 32 1.89 -9.21 0.08
C VAL A 32 1.01 -8.05 0.59
N LEU A 33 1.46 -6.81 0.44
CA LEU A 33 0.70 -5.62 0.81
C LEU A 33 -0.58 -5.50 0.00
N LEU A 34 -0.50 -5.56 -1.33
CA LEU A 34 -1.69 -5.49 -2.19
C LEU A 34 -2.68 -6.61 -1.86
N TYR A 35 -2.19 -7.84 -1.68
CA TYR A 35 -3.03 -8.97 -1.31
C TYR A 35 -3.75 -8.77 0.04
N GLN A 36 -3.05 -8.23 1.05
CA GLN A 36 -3.67 -7.92 2.34
C GLN A 36 -4.72 -6.81 2.23
N LEU A 37 -4.46 -5.76 1.45
CA LEU A 37 -5.41 -4.67 1.23
C LEU A 37 -6.67 -5.15 0.53
N GLU A 38 -6.53 -5.96 -0.54
CA GLU A 38 -7.66 -6.58 -1.22
C GLU A 38 -8.50 -7.44 -0.29
N THR A 39 -7.84 -8.23 0.57
CA THR A 39 -8.51 -9.14 1.50
C THR A 39 -9.22 -8.38 2.62
N GLU A 40 -8.58 -7.37 3.20
CA GLU A 40 -9.12 -6.59 4.32
C GLU A 40 -10.30 -5.72 3.87
N PHE A 41 -10.14 -5.02 2.75
CA PHE A 41 -11.14 -4.07 2.27
C PHE A 41 -12.13 -4.67 1.26
N HIS A 42 -11.99 -5.95 0.92
CA HIS A 42 -12.84 -6.65 -0.06
C HIS A 42 -12.86 -5.97 -1.43
N VAL A 43 -11.70 -5.44 -1.84
CA VAL A 43 -11.49 -4.77 -3.13
C VAL A 43 -10.60 -5.63 -4.04
N LYS A 44 -10.54 -5.27 -5.33
CA LYS A 44 -9.63 -5.88 -6.29
C LYS A 44 -8.90 -4.80 -7.07
N PHE A 45 -7.58 -4.77 -6.94
CA PHE A 45 -6.74 -3.90 -7.73
C PHE A 45 -6.62 -4.48 -9.13
N THR A 46 -6.78 -3.62 -10.13
CA THR A 46 -6.42 -3.95 -11.51
C THR A 46 -4.89 -4.03 -11.66
N ILE A 47 -4.44 -4.64 -12.75
CA ILE A 47 -3.00 -4.70 -13.07
C ILE A 47 -2.44 -3.27 -13.21
N ASP A 48 -3.17 -2.37 -13.85
CA ASP A 48 -2.74 -0.98 -14.04
C ASP A 48 -2.62 -0.24 -12.70
N GLU A 49 -3.59 -0.40 -11.80
CA GLU A 49 -3.52 0.19 -10.45
C GLU A 49 -2.36 -0.39 -9.63
N ALA A 50 -2.14 -1.71 -9.69
CA ALA A 50 -1.04 -2.36 -8.99
C ALA A 50 0.34 -1.90 -9.51
N MET A 51 0.46 -1.63 -10.82
CA MET A 51 1.69 -1.10 -11.41
C MET A 51 1.92 0.38 -11.10
N ASP A 52 0.84 1.14 -10.91
CA ASP A 52 0.88 2.58 -10.57
C ASP A 52 1.28 2.85 -9.11
N VAL A 53 1.18 1.86 -8.21
CA VAL A 53 1.55 2.02 -6.79
C VAL A 53 3.08 2.19 -6.65
N GLN A 54 3.50 3.41 -6.31
CA GLN A 54 4.90 3.73 -5.99
C GLN A 54 5.07 4.17 -4.55
N ILE A 55 4.09 4.89 -4.00
CA ILE A 55 4.11 5.39 -2.62
C ILE A 55 2.80 5.10 -1.89
N VAL A 56 2.81 5.25 -0.57
CA VAL A 56 1.61 5.08 0.29
C VAL A 56 0.43 5.94 -0.18
N ALA A 57 0.69 7.15 -0.69
CA ALA A 57 -0.37 8.01 -1.24
C ALA A 57 -1.13 7.35 -2.41
N ASP A 58 -0.45 6.62 -3.29
CA ASP A 58 -1.08 5.94 -4.43
C ASP A 58 -2.01 4.83 -3.95
N ILE A 59 -1.59 4.09 -2.92
CA ILE A 59 -2.41 3.06 -2.28
C ILE A 59 -3.70 3.68 -1.74
N LYS A 60 -3.58 4.79 -0.98
CA LYS A 60 -4.73 5.50 -0.42
C LYS A 60 -5.66 6.00 -1.52
N ARG A 61 -5.11 6.55 -2.62
CA ARG A 61 -5.87 7.01 -3.78
C ARG A 61 -6.66 5.86 -4.42
N HIS A 62 -6.02 4.73 -4.68
CA HIS A 62 -6.68 3.59 -5.31
C HIS A 62 -7.77 2.99 -4.41
N LEU A 63 -7.51 2.84 -3.11
CA LEU A 63 -8.53 2.42 -2.15
C LEU A 63 -9.74 3.36 -2.14
N ASN A 64 -9.51 4.68 -2.18
CA ASN A 64 -10.59 5.66 -2.26
C ASN A 64 -11.39 5.54 -3.58
N ASN A 65 -10.73 5.24 -4.70
CA ASN A 65 -11.41 4.97 -5.99
C ASN A 65 -12.33 3.74 -5.90
N HIS A 66 -11.98 2.77 -5.06
CA HIS A 66 -12.79 1.59 -4.75
C HIS A 66 -13.82 1.82 -3.61
N GLY A 67 -13.97 3.06 -3.13
CA GLY A 67 -14.95 3.42 -2.10
C GLY A 67 -14.49 3.20 -0.66
N VAL A 68 -13.20 2.94 -0.44
CA VAL A 68 -12.60 2.75 0.88
C VAL A 68 -11.97 4.06 1.34
N ASN A 69 -12.61 4.74 2.28
CA ASN A 69 -12.13 6.01 2.81
C ASN A 69 -11.40 5.79 4.15
N LEU A 70 -10.08 6.01 4.17
CA LEU A 70 -9.22 5.76 5.34
C LEU A 70 -9.12 6.96 6.30
N ASN A 71 -9.81 8.06 6.00
CA ASN A 71 -9.76 9.31 6.75
C ASN A 71 -11.03 9.59 7.59
N GLU A 72 -11.94 8.62 7.72
CA GLU A 72 -13.10 8.70 8.62
C GLU A 72 -12.82 8.05 9.99
#